data_AF-A0A6A6ESQ5-F1
#
_entry.id   AF-A0A6A6ESQ5-F1
#
_cell.length_a   1.000
_cell.length_b   1.000
_cell.length_c   1.000
_cell.angle_alpha   90.00
_cell.angle_beta   90.00
_cell.angle_gamma   90.00
#
_symmetry.space_group_name_H-M   'P 1'
#
loop_
_entity.id
_entity.type
_entity.pdbx_description
1 polymer ?
#
loop_
_entity_poly.entity_id
_entity_poly.type
_entity_poly.pdbx_seq_one_letter_code
_entity_poly.pdbx_strand_id
1 'polypeptide(L)' 'IRCQLKIASLDNRPEYDALSCTWRDPEDRAGIEIDNEIINVPRNLEAAFRHLRKPYEPLLLWRDDICI' A
#
# COMPACT_ATOMS: atom_id res chain seq x y z
N ILE A 1 9.24 -2.48 4.73
CA ILE A 1 7.80 -2.47 5.11
C ILE A 1 7.26 -3.89 4.93
N ARG A 2 6.42 -4.38 5.83
CA ARG A 2 5.72 -5.67 5.71
C ARG A 2 4.22 -5.43 5.80
N CYS A 3 3.46 -5.97 4.84
CA CYS A 3 2.02 -5.81 4.72
C CYS A 3 1.37 -7.16 4.38
N GLN A 4 0.05 -7.23 4.52
CA GLN A 4 -0.76 -8.34 4.05
C GLN A 4 -1.80 -7.80 3.08
N LEU A 5 -2.06 -8.53 2.01
CA LEU A 5 -3.14 -8.23 1.10
C LEU A 5 -4.47 -8.64 1.74
N LYS A 6 -5.39 -7.69 1.83
CA LYS A 6 -6.76 -7.96 2.28
C LYS A 6 -7.72 -7.72 1.12
N ILE A 7 -8.29 -8.81 0.61
CA ILE A 7 -9.36 -8.74 -0.37
C ILE A 7 -10.66 -8.45 0.40
N ALA A 8 -11.36 -7.38 0.03
CA ALA A 8 -12.65 -7.03 0.61
C ALA A 8 -13.66 -6.75 -0.51
N SER A 9 -14.89 -7.24 -0.33
CA SER A 9 -16.00 -6.89 -1.23
C SER A 9 -16.41 -5.43 -1.01
N LEU A 10 -16.65 -4.70 -2.10
CA LEU A 10 -17.19 -3.33 -2.05
C LEU A 10 -18.59 -3.29 -1.41
N ASP A 11 -19.37 -4.37 -1.52
CA ASP A 11 -20.69 -4.49 -0.86
C ASP A 11 -20.60 -4.39 0.67
N ASN A 12 -19.46 -4.77 1.25
CA ASN A 12 -19.25 -4.74 2.70
C ASN A 12 -18.85 -3.36 3.22
N ARG A 13 -18.74 -2.34 2.36
CA ARG A 13 -18.32 -0.96 2.70
C ARG A 13 -17.12 -0.93 3.66
N PRO A 14 -15.98 -1.54 3.29
CA PRO A 14 -14.80 -1.50 4.15
C PRO A 14 -14.37 -0.05 4.36
N GLU A 15 -14.02 0.32 5.58
CA GLU A 15 -13.33 1.59 5.85
C GLU A 15 -11.87 1.45 5.41
N TYR A 16 -11.46 2.26 4.43
CA TYR A 16 -10.09 2.31 3.93
C TYR A 16 -9.67 3.76 3.70
N ASP A 17 -8.38 4.03 3.90
CA ASP A 17 -7.78 5.28 3.46
C ASP A 17 -7.31 5.11 2.01
N ALA A 18 -7.81 5.96 1.12
CA ALA A 18 -7.39 5.96 -0.28
C ALA A 18 -6.08 6.76 -0.41
N LEU A 19 -5.04 6.12 -0.97
CA LEU A 19 -3.77 6.79 -1.23
C LEU A 19 -3.61 7.05 -2.74
N SER A 20 -3.90 8.27 -3.16
CA SER A 20 -3.64 8.72 -4.52
C SER A 20 -2.18 9.15 -4.66
N CYS A 21 -1.30 8.21 -5.03
CA CYS A 21 0.08 8.54 -5.37
C CYS A 21 0.14 9.04 -6.82
N THR A 22 0.22 10.36 -7.01
CA THR A 22 0.59 10.91 -8.32
C THR A 22 2.03 10.51 -8.64
N TRP A 23 2.20 9.75 -9.71
CA TRP A 23 3.45 9.22 -10.24
C TRP A 23 4.51 10.31 -10.35
N ARG A 24 5.60 10.19 -9.60
CA ARG A 24 6.82 10.96 -9.84
C ARG A 24 7.99 9.98 -9.85
N ASP A 25 8.62 9.91 -11.02
CA ASP A 25 9.80 9.13 -11.40
C ASP A 25 9.69 7.58 -11.25
N PRO A 26 9.48 6.84 -12.36
CA PRO A 26 9.30 5.37 -12.35
C PRO A 26 10.58 4.56 -12.08
N GLU A 27 11.73 5.22 -12.00
CA GLU A 27 13.05 4.59 -11.85
C GLU A 27 13.41 4.31 -10.38
N ASP A 28 12.86 5.04 -9.42
CA ASP A 28 13.16 4.84 -8.00
C ASP A 28 12.18 3.86 -7.34
N ARG A 29 12.60 2.61 -7.20
CA ARG A 29 11.82 1.52 -6.60
C ARG A 29 12.40 1.06 -5.27
N ALA A 30 11.52 0.65 -4.38
CA ALA A 30 11.83 0.06 -3.08
C ALA A 30 11.07 -1.26 -2.91
N GLY A 31 11.76 -2.27 -2.37
CA GLY A 31 11.15 -3.57 -2.08
C GLY A 31 10.31 -3.51 -0.81
N ILE A 32 9.07 -3.99 -0.89
CA ILE A 32 8.21 -4.25 0.28
C ILE A 32 7.78 -5.71 0.28
N GLU A 33 7.53 -6.26 1.45
CA GLU A 33 7.08 -7.65 1.62
C GLU A 33 5.56 -7.66 1.77
N ILE A 34 4.86 -8.38 0.89
CA ILE A 34 3.41 -8.60 0.92
C ILE A 34 3.16 -10.10 0.89
N ASP A 35 2.50 -10.66 1.91
CA ASP A 35 2.20 -12.10 1.98
C ASP A 35 3.41 -13.02 1.69
N ASN A 36 4.56 -12.65 2.28
CA ASN A 36 5.87 -13.29 2.10
C ASN A 36 6.51 -13.16 0.71
N GLU A 37 5.89 -12.44 -0.22
CA GLU A 37 6.45 -12.11 -1.54
C GLU A 37 7.07 -10.70 -1.52
N ILE A 38 8.19 -10.52 -2.21
CA ILE A 38 8.82 -9.19 -2.35
C ILE A 38 8.28 -8.51 -3.60
N ILE A 39 7.60 -7.38 -3.43
CA ILE A 39 7.08 -6.56 -4.51
C ILE A 39 7.84 -5.23 -4.55
N ASN A 40 8.28 -4.85 -5.75
CA ASN A 40 8.95 -3.58 -5.96
C ASN A 40 7.92 -2.48 -6.22
N VAL A 41 7.80 -1.55 -5.29
CA VAL A 41 6.93 -0.38 -5.39
C VAL A 41 7.73 0.89 -5.56
N PRO A 42 7.15 1.99 -6.09
CA PRO A 42 7.79 3.30 -6.10
C PRO A 42 8.23 3.74 -4.68
N ARG A 43 9.41 4.34 -4.53
CA ARG A 43 9.93 4.73 -3.20
C ARG A 43 9.07 5.78 -2.49
N ASN A 44 8.41 6.66 -3.23
CA ASN A 44 7.44 7.59 -2.65
C ASN A 44 6.27 6.84 -1.98
N LEU A 45 5.86 5.69 -2.51
CA LEU A 45 4.85 4.83 -1.89
C LEU A 45 5.38 4.16 -0.63
N GLU A 46 6.60 3.63 -0.70
CA GLU A 46 7.26 3.03 0.47
C GLU A 46 7.41 4.05 1.62
N ALA A 47 7.78 5.29 1.27
CA ALA A 47 7.81 6.41 2.20
C ALA A 47 6.42 6.76 2.71
N ALA A 48 5.39 6.81 1.85
CA ALA A 48 4.01 7.06 2.27
C ALA A 48 3.53 5.98 3.24
N PHE A 49 3.79 4.70 2.96
CA PHE A 49 3.48 3.60 3.87
C PHE A 49 4.21 3.75 5.21
N ARG A 50 5.47 4.19 5.22
CA ARG A 50 6.17 4.50 6.49
C ARG A 50 5.51 5.63 7.27
N HIS A 51 5.14 6.72 6.60
CA HIS A 51 4.56 7.90 7.26
C HIS A 51 3.12 7.68 7.72
N LEU A 52 2.34 6.92 6.95
CA LEU A 52 0.95 6.59 7.28
C LEU A 52 0.86 5.47 8.32
N ARG A 53 1.93 4.69 8.51
CA ARG A 53 1.97 3.64 9.52
C ARG A 53 1.82 4.26 10.91
N LYS A 54 0.64 4.09 11.49
CA LYS A 54 0.40 4.38 12.90
C LYS A 54 1.10 3.32 13.76
N PRO A 55 1.66 3.69 14.91
CA PRO A 55 2.40 2.76 15.77
C PRO A 55 1.55 1.63 16.37
N TYR A 56 0.22 1.81 16.46
CA TYR A 56 -0.67 0.88 17.17
C TYR A 56 -1.91 0.43 16.37
N GLU A 57 -2.06 0.87 15.11
CA GLU A 57 -3.24 0.55 14.29
C GLU A 57 -2.82 -0.03 12.94
N PRO A 58 -3.40 -1.17 12.50
CA PRO A 58 -3.23 -1.65 11.15
C PRO A 58 -3.93 -0.69 10.18
N LEU A 59 -3.19 -0.22 9.16
CA LEU A 59 -3.71 0.68 8.15
C LEU A 59 -4.16 -0.10 6.92
N LEU A 60 -5.44 0.05 6.54
CA LEU A 60 -5.99 -0.51 5.31
C LEU A 60 -5.91 0.54 4.21
N LEU A 61 -5.07 0.29 3.20
CA LEU A 61 -4.89 1.18 2.06
C LEU A 61 -5.43 0.54 0.79
N TRP A 62 -6.20 1.32 0.03
CA TRP A 62 -6.66 0.94 -1.30
C TRP A 62 -5.83 1.67 -2.37
N ARG A 63 -5.37 0.94 -3.40
CA ARG A 63 -4.58 1.48 -4.52
C ARG A 63 -4.90 0.74 -5.82
N ASP A 64 -5.27 1.49 -6.85
CA ASP A 64 -5.62 1.01 -8.19
C ASP A 64 -4.50 0.23 -8.92
N ASP A 65 -3.23 0.44 -8.57
CA ASP A 65 -2.09 -0.23 -9.20
C ASP A 65 -1.72 -1.59 -8.60
N ILE A 66 -2.15 -1.88 -7.37
CA ILE A 66 -1.71 -3.08 -6.64
C ILE A 66 -2.80 -4.15 -6.64
N CYS A 67 -4.08 -3.81 -6.78
CA CYS A 67 -5.16 -4.77 -7.00
C CYS A 67 -6.31 -4.21 -7.85
N ILE A 68 -6.74 -5.02 -8.82
CA ILE A 68 -8.14 -5.12 -9.30
C ILE A 68 -8.78 -6.30 -8.56
#